data_AF-A0A8T2EEQ8-F1
#
_entry.id   AF-A0A8T2EEQ8-F1
#
_cell.length_a   1.000
_cell.length_b   1.000
_cell.length_c   1.000
_cell.angle_alpha   90.00
_cell.angle_beta   90.00
_cell.angle_gamma   90.00
#
_symmetry.space_group_name_H-M   'P 1'
#
loop_
_entity.id
_entity.type
_entity.pdbx_description
1 polymer ?
#
loop_
_entity_poly.entity_id
_entity_poly.type
_entity_poly.pdbx_seq_one_letter_code
_entity_poly.pdbx_strand_id
1 'polypeptide(L)'
;MAAAMSSSCCASSLRLIPFKRTLVSSIHYPAKTLLLRPLKPSEVPSFRRTIITFQKISTGIVPPPSASSSPSSYGDLQPIEELPPKLQEIVKLFQSVQEPKAKYEQLMFYGKNLTPLDSQFKTRENKVEGCVSQVWVRAFFDEERNVVYEADSDSVLTKGLAALLVKGLSGRPVPEILRITPDFAVLLGLQQSLSPSRNNGLLNMLKLMQKKALHLEVKGEEDSSSGESSESSFVSIPETKDEANVPEVDLESKPDLVEDLGTEKIDDSESGSNVVALGSRGMRIREKLEKELDPVELEVEDVSYQHAGHAAVRGSAGDDGETHFNLRIVSDAFQGKSLVKRHRLIYDLLQDELKSGLHALSIVAKTPAEV
;
A
#
# COMPACT_ATOMS: atom_id res chain seq x y z
N MET A 1 -61.46 -4.13 50.07
CA MET A 1 -61.93 -5.30 49.29
C MET A 1 -60.68 -6.11 48.94
N ALA A 2 -60.53 -7.27 49.58
CA ALA A 2 -59.39 -8.16 49.47
C ALA A 2 -59.73 -9.34 48.55
N ALA A 3 -58.79 -9.77 47.72
CA ALA A 3 -58.66 -11.13 47.15
C ALA A 3 -57.24 -11.21 46.56
N ALA A 4 -56.24 -11.85 47.17
CA ALA A 4 -56.07 -13.27 47.51
C ALA A 4 -55.78 -14.17 46.30
N MET A 5 -54.51 -14.59 46.24
CA MET A 5 -54.00 -15.94 45.93
C MET A 5 -54.24 -16.53 44.53
N SER A 6 -53.16 -16.84 43.80
CA SER A 6 -52.70 -18.23 43.68
C SER A 6 -51.37 -18.31 42.94
N SER A 7 -50.36 -18.79 43.66
CA SER A 7 -49.05 -19.21 43.17
C SER A 7 -49.22 -20.49 42.34
N SER A 8 -48.72 -20.52 41.11
CA SER A 8 -48.59 -21.75 40.32
C SER A 8 -47.15 -21.91 39.87
N CYS A 9 -46.47 -22.88 40.47
CA CYS A 9 -45.17 -23.39 40.04
C CYS A 9 -45.31 -24.03 38.66
N CYS A 10 -44.68 -23.44 37.64
CA CYS A 10 -44.39 -24.15 36.40
C CYS A 10 -42.96 -24.72 36.49
N ALA A 11 -42.88 -26.00 36.82
CA ALA A 11 -41.68 -26.81 36.64
C ALA A 11 -41.47 -27.04 35.13
N SER A 12 -40.56 -26.27 34.52
CA SER A 12 -40.11 -26.55 33.16
C SER A 12 -39.11 -27.70 33.19
N SER A 13 -39.65 -28.88 32.89
CA SER A 13 -38.97 -30.15 32.67
C SER A 13 -37.83 -30.00 31.65
N LEU A 14 -36.58 -30.20 32.11
CA LEU A 14 -35.43 -30.46 31.27
C LEU A 14 -35.70 -31.73 30.44
N ARG A 15 -36.02 -31.58 29.15
CA ARG A 15 -36.00 -32.69 28.21
C ARG A 15 -34.55 -32.94 27.80
N LEU A 16 -33.97 -33.99 28.38
CA LEU A 16 -32.77 -34.64 27.88
C LEU A 16 -33.02 -35.11 26.44
N ILE A 17 -32.36 -34.46 25.48
CA ILE A 17 -32.30 -34.92 24.10
C ILE A 17 -31.33 -36.11 24.07
N PRO A 18 -31.75 -37.31 23.65
CA PRO A 18 -30.83 -38.44 23.52
C PRO A 18 -29.84 -38.17 22.39
N PHE A 19 -28.57 -38.05 22.78
CA PHE A 19 -27.42 -37.99 21.89
C PHE A 19 -27.33 -39.31 21.13
N LYS A 20 -27.89 -39.37 19.91
CA LYS A 20 -27.66 -40.49 18.99
C LYS A 20 -26.19 -40.49 18.60
N ARG A 21 -25.41 -41.38 19.21
CA ARG A 21 -24.10 -41.82 18.73
C ARG A 21 -24.26 -42.33 17.30
N THR A 22 -23.90 -41.51 16.33
CA THR A 22 -23.60 -41.98 14.98
C THR A 22 -22.28 -42.75 15.05
N LEU A 23 -22.39 -44.08 14.95
CA LEU A 23 -21.28 -44.97 14.64
C LEU A 23 -20.75 -44.59 13.26
N VAL A 24 -19.65 -43.84 13.21
CA VAL A 24 -18.85 -43.73 12.01
C VAL A 24 -17.91 -44.94 11.98
N SER A 25 -18.19 -45.82 11.04
CA SER A 25 -17.37 -46.98 10.68
C SER A 25 -15.91 -46.56 10.46
N SER A 26 -14.99 -47.19 11.21
CA SER A 26 -13.55 -47.11 10.98
C SER A 26 -13.21 -47.62 9.58
N ILE A 27 -12.89 -46.69 8.68
CA ILE A 27 -12.23 -47.01 7.41
C ILE A 27 -10.81 -47.45 7.76
N HIS A 28 -10.56 -48.75 7.63
CA HIS A 28 -9.24 -49.35 7.71
C HIS A 28 -8.42 -48.92 6.49
N TYR A 29 -7.41 -48.07 6.70
CA TYR A 29 -6.32 -47.89 5.73
C TYR A 29 -5.30 -49.01 5.94
N PRO A 30 -4.91 -49.78 4.92
CA PRO A 30 -3.80 -50.71 5.06
C PRO A 30 -2.49 -49.92 5.18
N ALA A 31 -1.84 -50.04 6.33
CA ALA A 31 -0.46 -49.62 6.53
C ALA A 31 0.44 -50.43 5.58
N LYS A 32 0.97 -49.79 4.54
CA LYS A 32 2.09 -50.34 3.77
C LYS A 32 3.37 -50.12 4.56
N THR A 33 3.74 -51.15 5.31
CA THR A 33 5.09 -51.33 5.87
C THR A 33 6.08 -51.42 4.71
N LEU A 34 6.79 -50.33 4.41
CA LEU A 34 7.97 -50.37 3.56
C LEU A 34 9.12 -50.95 4.39
N LEU A 35 9.36 -52.25 4.22
CA LEU A 35 10.56 -52.91 4.70
C LEU A 35 11.77 -52.34 3.96
N LEU A 36 12.61 -51.60 4.69
CA LEU A 36 13.97 -51.25 4.30
C LEU A 36 14.75 -52.52 3.97
N ARG A 37 15.11 -52.69 2.70
CA ARG A 37 16.10 -53.68 2.25
C ARG A 37 17.50 -53.05 2.34
N PRO A 38 18.50 -53.69 2.97
CA PRO A 38 19.85 -53.17 2.97
C PRO A 38 20.44 -53.26 1.55
N LEU A 39 20.96 -52.14 1.04
CA LEU A 39 21.70 -52.10 -0.22
C LEU A 39 23.11 -52.68 -0.01
N LYS A 40 23.52 -53.55 -0.95
CA LYS A 40 24.87 -54.14 -1.01
C LYS A 40 25.91 -53.08 -1.42
N PRO A 41 27.16 -53.18 -0.94
CA PRO A 41 28.26 -52.31 -1.38
C PRO A 41 29.06 -52.95 -2.53
N SER A 42 29.10 -52.29 -3.70
CA SER A 42 30.06 -52.39 -4.83
C SER A 42 29.33 -51.83 -6.07
N GLU A 43 29.82 -50.92 -6.90
CA GLU A 43 31.17 -50.58 -7.36
C GLU A 43 31.22 -49.08 -7.70
N VAL A 44 32.36 -48.44 -7.48
CA VAL A 44 32.64 -47.04 -7.87
C VAL A 44 33.21 -47.01 -9.29
N PRO A 45 32.65 -46.22 -10.23
CA PRO A 45 33.36 -45.87 -11.45
C PRO A 45 34.28 -44.68 -11.21
N SER A 46 35.57 -44.93 -11.44
CA SER A 46 36.67 -43.97 -11.42
C SER A 46 36.57 -43.02 -12.63
N PHE A 47 36.26 -41.74 -12.40
CA PHE A 47 36.41 -40.72 -13.44
C PHE A 47 37.69 -39.92 -13.20
N ARG A 48 38.65 -40.18 -14.09
CA ARG A 48 39.95 -39.52 -14.18
C ARG A 48 39.78 -38.01 -14.39
N ARG A 49 40.52 -37.23 -13.61
CA ARG A 49 40.81 -35.81 -13.90
C ARG A 49 41.71 -35.76 -15.14
N THR A 50 41.20 -35.21 -16.24
CA THR A 50 42.04 -34.77 -17.36
C THR A 50 42.17 -33.25 -17.29
N ILE A 51 43.39 -32.79 -17.02
CA ILE A 51 43.79 -31.38 -17.12
C ILE A 51 43.85 -31.06 -18.61
N ILE A 52 42.97 -30.18 -19.10
CA ILE A 52 43.04 -29.66 -20.47
C ILE A 52 43.81 -28.34 -20.42
N THR A 53 45.04 -28.40 -20.94
CA THR A 53 45.90 -27.24 -21.20
C THR A 53 45.35 -26.49 -22.41
N PHE A 54 44.85 -25.27 -22.24
CA PHE A 54 44.47 -24.41 -23.38
C PHE A 54 45.67 -23.58 -23.84
N GLN A 55 46.07 -23.87 -25.07
CA GLN A 55 47.14 -23.20 -25.81
C GLN A 55 46.64 -21.85 -26.34
N LYS A 56 47.49 -20.83 -26.21
CA LYS A 56 47.30 -19.45 -26.67
C LYS A 56 47.23 -19.39 -28.20
N ILE A 57 46.16 -18.85 -28.75
CA ILE A 57 46.08 -18.44 -30.17
C ILE A 57 45.88 -16.93 -30.22
N SER A 58 46.70 -16.26 -31.03
CA SER A 58 46.72 -14.81 -31.22
C SER A 58 46.18 -14.43 -32.60
N THR A 59 45.63 -13.21 -32.66
CA THR A 59 45.35 -12.33 -33.80
C THR A 59 44.07 -12.53 -34.62
N GLY A 60 43.34 -11.43 -34.73
CA GLY A 60 42.20 -11.21 -35.62
C GLY A 60 41.30 -10.07 -35.12
N ILE A 61 41.78 -8.82 -35.16
CA ILE A 61 40.97 -7.63 -34.87
C ILE A 61 39.91 -7.51 -35.98
N VAL A 62 38.65 -7.70 -35.62
CA VAL A 62 37.48 -7.34 -36.43
C VAL A 62 36.70 -6.30 -35.63
N PRO A 63 36.41 -5.09 -36.17
CA PRO A 63 35.65 -4.10 -35.44
C PRO A 63 34.20 -4.57 -35.25
N PRO A 64 33.57 -4.30 -34.09
CA PRO A 64 32.19 -4.70 -33.87
C PRO A 64 31.25 -3.91 -34.80
N PRO A 65 30.20 -4.54 -35.36
CA PRO A 65 29.15 -3.78 -36.02
C PRO A 65 28.47 -2.89 -34.97
N SER A 66 28.32 -1.62 -35.33
CA SER A 66 27.63 -0.58 -34.56
C SER A 66 26.36 -1.12 -33.94
N ALA A 67 26.35 -1.22 -32.60
CA ALA A 67 25.13 -1.49 -31.86
C ALA A 67 24.18 -0.32 -32.11
N SER A 68 23.12 -0.59 -32.87
CA SER A 68 21.92 0.23 -32.91
C SER A 68 21.35 0.24 -31.49
N SER A 69 21.68 1.28 -30.73
CA SER A 69 21.06 1.61 -29.46
C SER A 69 19.59 1.91 -29.72
N SER A 70 18.76 0.89 -29.54
CA SER A 70 17.34 1.09 -29.27
C SER A 70 17.24 1.55 -27.81
N PRO A 71 16.77 2.77 -27.51
CA PRO A 71 16.65 3.20 -26.13
C PRO A 71 15.45 2.46 -25.53
N SER A 72 15.72 1.46 -24.69
CA SER A 72 14.73 0.99 -23.73
C SER A 72 14.60 2.08 -22.66
N SER A 73 13.60 2.93 -22.85
CA SER A 73 13.28 4.04 -21.96
C SER A 73 12.70 3.50 -20.64
N TYR A 74 13.57 3.17 -19.70
CA TYR A 74 13.25 3.06 -18.27
C TYR A 74 14.23 3.98 -17.56
N GLY A 75 13.75 5.11 -17.04
CA GLY A 75 14.56 6.00 -16.19
C GLY A 75 15.03 5.25 -14.94
N ASP A 76 16.22 5.60 -14.46
CA ASP A 76 16.93 4.89 -13.39
C ASP A 76 16.04 4.66 -12.16
N LEU A 77 15.59 3.41 -12.01
CA LEU A 77 14.98 2.92 -10.78
C LEU A 77 16.02 3.04 -9.67
N GLN A 78 15.58 3.25 -8.43
CA GLN A 78 16.47 3.19 -7.26
C GLN A 78 17.33 1.92 -7.37
N PRO A 79 18.68 2.04 -7.32
CA PRO A 79 19.54 0.86 -7.40
C PRO A 79 19.14 -0.15 -6.32
N ILE A 80 19.15 -1.44 -6.69
CA ILE A 80 18.81 -2.52 -5.76
C ILE A 80 19.75 -2.44 -4.54
N GLU A 81 20.99 -2.04 -4.75
CA GLU A 81 22.04 -1.88 -3.76
C GLU A 81 21.71 -0.87 -2.65
N GLU A 82 20.77 0.05 -2.89
CA GLU A 82 20.32 1.04 -1.92
C GLU A 82 19.16 0.56 -1.04
N LEU A 83 18.53 -0.57 -1.37
CA LEU A 83 17.47 -1.16 -0.54
C LEU A 83 18.07 -1.83 0.72
N PRO A 84 17.30 -1.99 1.80
CA PRO A 84 17.70 -2.83 2.94
C PRO A 84 18.14 -4.24 2.50
N PRO A 85 19.21 -4.84 3.07
CA PRO A 85 19.77 -6.11 2.59
C PRO A 85 18.75 -7.24 2.41
N LYS A 86 17.83 -7.42 3.38
CA LYS A 86 16.77 -8.43 3.28
C LYS A 86 15.78 -8.13 2.15
N LEU A 87 15.48 -6.85 1.92
CA LEU A 87 14.62 -6.43 0.80
C LEU A 87 15.34 -6.65 -0.54
N GLN A 88 16.65 -6.42 -0.62
CA GLN A 88 17.46 -6.78 -1.81
C GLN A 88 17.36 -8.26 -2.15
N GLU A 89 17.54 -9.13 -1.16
CA GLU A 89 17.44 -10.59 -1.34
C GLU A 89 16.06 -10.99 -1.86
N ILE A 90 15.00 -10.41 -1.29
CA ILE A 90 13.62 -10.62 -1.75
C ILE A 90 13.45 -10.16 -3.20
N VAL A 91 13.92 -8.96 -3.55
CA VAL A 91 13.83 -8.43 -4.92
C VAL A 91 14.55 -9.36 -5.89
N LYS A 92 15.80 -9.75 -5.59
CA LYS A 92 16.58 -10.68 -6.42
C LYS A 92 15.89 -12.03 -6.59
N LEU A 93 15.28 -12.57 -5.53
CA LEU A 93 14.50 -13.81 -5.59
C LEU A 93 13.27 -13.67 -6.50
N PHE A 94 12.50 -12.60 -6.37
CA PHE A 94 11.32 -12.40 -7.21
C PHE A 94 11.66 -12.07 -8.67
N GLN A 95 12.81 -11.47 -8.93
CA GLN A 95 13.33 -11.25 -10.28
C GLN A 95 13.83 -12.54 -10.93
N SER A 96 14.39 -13.49 -10.17
CA SER A 96 14.84 -14.78 -10.72
C SER A 96 13.70 -15.72 -11.10
N VAL A 97 12.49 -15.49 -10.56
CA VAL A 97 11.30 -16.29 -10.89
C VAL A 97 10.61 -15.70 -12.11
N GLN A 98 10.67 -16.39 -13.25
CA GLN A 98 10.02 -15.92 -14.48
C GLN A 98 8.51 -16.20 -14.52
N GLU A 99 8.06 -17.29 -13.91
CA GLU A 99 6.67 -17.72 -13.97
C GLU A 99 5.77 -16.89 -13.02
N PRO A 100 4.76 -16.16 -13.52
CA PRO A 100 3.87 -15.33 -12.69
C PRO A 100 3.14 -16.11 -11.58
N LYS A 101 2.73 -17.34 -11.89
CA LYS A 101 2.06 -18.23 -10.94
C LYS A 101 2.97 -18.57 -9.74
N ALA A 102 4.24 -18.84 -9.99
CA ALA A 102 5.21 -19.14 -8.94
C ALA A 102 5.44 -17.93 -8.01
N LYS A 103 5.46 -16.69 -8.56
CA LYS A 103 5.50 -15.47 -7.72
C LYS A 103 4.28 -15.36 -6.80
N TYR A 104 3.10 -15.69 -7.32
CA TYR A 104 1.87 -15.68 -6.54
C TYR A 104 1.90 -16.73 -5.41
N GLU A 105 2.33 -17.95 -5.71
CA GLU A 105 2.48 -19.02 -4.73
C GLU A 105 3.51 -18.67 -3.65
N GLN A 106 4.60 -17.98 -4.03
CA GLN A 106 5.59 -17.48 -3.08
C GLN A 106 4.99 -16.44 -2.11
N LEU A 107 4.16 -15.52 -2.61
CA LEU A 107 3.46 -14.56 -1.76
C LEU A 107 2.47 -15.26 -0.81
N MET A 108 1.69 -16.23 -1.31
CA MET A 108 0.82 -17.05 -0.47
C MET A 108 1.61 -17.76 0.63
N PHE A 109 2.79 -18.29 0.30
CA PHE A 109 3.67 -18.95 1.25
C PHE A 109 4.14 -17.98 2.33
N TYR A 110 4.58 -16.76 1.98
CA TYR A 110 4.91 -15.73 2.96
C TYR A 110 3.72 -15.40 3.87
N GLY A 111 2.53 -15.25 3.31
CA GLY A 111 1.33 -14.94 4.09
C GLY A 111 0.96 -16.05 5.09
N LYS A 112 1.14 -17.33 4.72
CA LYS A 112 0.89 -18.48 5.60
C LYS A 112 1.90 -18.60 6.74
N ASN A 113 3.15 -18.18 6.53
CA ASN A 113 4.23 -18.27 7.51
C ASN A 113 4.42 -16.98 8.32
N LEU A 114 3.64 -15.93 8.04
CA LEU A 114 3.65 -14.71 8.84
C LEU A 114 2.98 -14.98 10.18
N THR A 115 3.72 -14.73 11.27
CA THR A 115 3.20 -14.79 12.64
C THR A 115 1.92 -13.93 12.74
N PRO A 116 0.79 -14.51 13.20
CA PRO A 116 -0.43 -13.74 13.35
C PRO A 116 -0.25 -12.57 14.31
N LEU A 117 -0.75 -11.39 13.91
CA LEU A 117 -0.83 -10.24 14.81
C LEU A 117 -1.87 -10.51 15.90
N ASP A 118 -1.50 -10.27 17.15
CA ASP A 118 -2.43 -10.37 18.28
C ASP A 118 -3.65 -9.45 18.05
N SER A 119 -4.84 -9.98 18.35
CA SER A 119 -6.12 -9.29 18.25
C SER A 119 -6.15 -7.92 18.93
N GLN A 120 -5.45 -7.74 20.05
CA GLN A 120 -5.39 -6.45 20.75
C GLN A 120 -4.73 -5.34 19.91
N PHE A 121 -3.90 -5.70 18.94
CA PHE A 121 -3.22 -4.76 18.04
C PHE A 121 -3.96 -4.55 16.72
N LYS A 122 -5.13 -5.18 16.50
CA LYS A 122 -5.98 -4.93 15.33
C LYS A 122 -6.85 -3.68 15.53
N THR A 123 -6.21 -2.58 15.88
CA THR A 123 -6.86 -1.30 16.18
C THR A 123 -6.92 -0.41 14.92
N ARG A 124 -7.64 0.71 15.01
CA ARG A 124 -7.74 1.69 13.92
C ARG A 124 -6.37 2.32 13.62
N GLU A 125 -5.56 2.57 14.64
CA GLU A 125 -4.23 3.18 14.54
C GLU A 125 -3.22 2.28 13.80
N ASN A 126 -3.44 0.97 13.82
CA ASN A 126 -2.62 0.00 13.09
C ASN A 126 -3.19 -0.37 11.73
N LYS A 127 -4.39 0.11 11.37
CA LYS A 127 -5.06 -0.27 10.13
C LYS A 127 -4.48 0.47 8.92
N VAL A 128 -4.29 -0.25 7.83
CA VAL A 128 -3.92 0.31 6.52
C VAL A 128 -5.19 0.74 5.81
N GLU A 129 -5.28 2.03 5.47
CA GLU A 129 -6.42 2.60 4.76
C GLU A 129 -6.26 2.47 3.23
N GLY A 130 -7.38 2.52 2.50
CA GLY A 130 -7.42 2.42 1.04
C GLY A 130 -7.19 1.01 0.47
N CYS A 131 -6.98 0.01 1.32
CA CYS A 131 -6.90 -1.40 0.91
C CYS A 131 -8.29 -2.01 0.74
N VAL A 132 -8.44 -2.83 -0.29
CA VAL A 132 -9.66 -3.64 -0.52
C VAL A 132 -9.85 -4.69 0.57
N SER A 133 -8.76 -5.31 1.01
CA SER A 133 -8.69 -6.25 2.13
C SER A 133 -8.29 -5.51 3.40
N GLN A 134 -8.76 -5.96 4.56
CA GLN A 134 -8.31 -5.38 5.83
C GLN A 134 -6.87 -5.81 6.11
N VAL A 135 -6.02 -4.83 6.46
CA VAL A 135 -4.63 -5.05 6.82
C VAL A 135 -4.32 -4.24 8.06
N TRP A 136 -3.58 -4.83 8.99
CA TRP A 136 -3.04 -4.15 10.15
C TRP A 136 -1.54 -4.31 10.19
N VAL A 137 -0.84 -3.25 10.58
CA VAL A 137 0.60 -3.21 10.76
C VAL A 137 0.90 -2.54 12.11
N ARG A 138 1.65 -3.23 12.94
CA ARG A 138 2.22 -2.73 14.19
C ARG A 138 3.72 -2.53 14.00
N ALA A 139 4.27 -1.49 14.61
CA ALA A 139 5.70 -1.23 14.66
C ALA A 139 6.13 -0.99 16.11
N PHE A 140 7.32 -1.43 16.48
CA PHE A 140 7.96 -1.18 17.78
C PHE A 140 9.48 -1.25 17.63
N PHE A 141 10.23 -0.72 18.60
CA PHE A 141 11.68 -0.88 18.65
C PHE A 141 12.08 -2.21 19.31
N ASP A 142 13.13 -2.84 18.79
CA ASP A 142 13.87 -3.87 19.52
C ASP A 142 14.90 -3.25 20.48
N GLU A 143 15.67 -4.11 21.16
CA GLU A 143 16.70 -3.73 22.14
C GLU A 143 17.82 -2.85 21.52
N GLU A 144 18.03 -2.95 20.21
CA GLU A 144 19.05 -2.23 19.46
C GLU A 144 18.52 -0.93 18.81
N ARG A 145 17.28 -0.52 19.14
CA ARG A 145 16.55 0.59 18.49
C ARG A 145 16.33 0.40 16.99
N ASN A 146 16.27 -0.83 16.51
CA ASN A 146 15.78 -1.11 15.16
C ASN A 146 14.27 -1.30 15.16
N VAL A 147 13.61 -0.90 14.08
CA VAL A 147 12.15 -1.05 13.95
C VAL A 147 11.82 -2.49 13.58
N VAL A 148 10.94 -3.10 14.37
CA VAL A 148 10.33 -4.41 14.11
C VAL A 148 8.88 -4.22 13.73
N TYR A 149 8.43 -4.94 12.71
CA TYR A 149 7.05 -4.91 12.26
C TYR A 149 6.34 -6.25 12.49
N GLU A 150 5.07 -6.15 12.85
CA GLU A 150 4.12 -7.27 12.83
C GLU A 150 2.94 -6.86 11.95
N ALA A 151 2.37 -7.81 11.21
CA ALA A 151 1.23 -7.52 10.36
C ALA A 151 0.26 -8.69 10.23
N ASP A 152 -0.98 -8.41 9.88
CA ASP A 152 -1.97 -9.42 9.52
C ASP A 152 -2.98 -8.88 8.51
N SER A 153 -3.64 -9.78 7.78
CA SER A 153 -4.72 -9.44 6.85
C SER A 153 -5.75 -10.55 6.74
N ASP A 154 -7.00 -10.17 6.47
CA ASP A 154 -8.11 -11.08 6.19
C ASP A 154 -7.99 -11.81 4.83
N SER A 155 -7.12 -11.35 3.94
CA SER A 155 -6.84 -11.93 2.64
C SER A 155 -5.47 -12.59 2.62
N VAL A 156 -5.40 -13.85 2.19
CA VAL A 156 -4.13 -14.61 2.13
C VAL A 156 -3.08 -13.92 1.26
N LEU A 157 -3.48 -13.31 0.13
CA LEU A 157 -2.51 -12.66 -0.76
C LEU A 157 -2.05 -11.33 -0.21
N THR A 158 -2.99 -10.55 0.31
CA THR A 158 -2.68 -9.27 0.92
C THR A 158 -1.79 -9.47 2.14
N LYS A 159 -2.04 -10.52 2.93
CA LYS A 159 -1.15 -10.99 3.99
C LYS A 159 0.23 -11.38 3.47
N GLY A 160 0.31 -12.00 2.30
CA GLY A 160 1.57 -12.29 1.61
C GLY A 160 2.39 -11.05 1.25
N LEU A 161 1.74 -10.00 0.75
CA LEU A 161 2.38 -8.72 0.47
C LEU A 161 2.83 -8.01 1.76
N ALA A 162 2.00 -8.02 2.81
CA ALA A 162 2.38 -7.52 4.13
C ALA A 162 3.59 -8.28 4.70
N ALA A 163 3.58 -9.62 4.60
CA ALA A 163 4.66 -10.48 5.04
C ALA A 163 5.99 -10.18 4.32
N LEU A 164 5.92 -9.89 3.01
CA LEU A 164 7.08 -9.48 2.23
C LEU A 164 7.71 -8.20 2.81
N LEU A 165 6.90 -7.19 3.09
CA LEU A 165 7.37 -5.94 3.69
C LEU A 165 7.89 -6.14 5.12
N VAL A 166 7.17 -6.88 5.96
CA VAL A 166 7.63 -7.22 7.32
C VAL A 166 9.00 -7.88 7.28
N LYS A 167 9.20 -8.86 6.39
CA LYS A 167 10.47 -9.58 6.25
C LYS A 167 11.59 -8.67 5.71
N GLY A 168 11.28 -7.78 4.77
CA GLY A 168 12.25 -6.88 4.14
C GLY A 168 12.68 -5.71 5.03
N LEU A 169 11.79 -5.21 5.89
CA LEU A 169 11.98 -3.96 6.64
C LEU A 169 12.25 -4.14 8.13
N SER A 170 11.87 -5.27 8.73
CA SER A 170 12.09 -5.47 10.17
C SER A 170 13.56 -5.64 10.54
N GLY A 171 13.94 -5.08 11.69
CA GLY A 171 15.30 -5.04 12.19
C GLY A 171 16.17 -4.06 11.41
N ARG A 172 15.59 -2.95 10.91
CA ARG A 172 16.28 -1.83 10.26
C ARG A 172 16.08 -0.55 11.07
N PRO A 173 17.05 0.38 11.07
CA PRO A 173 16.88 1.68 11.71
C PRO A 173 15.91 2.56 10.91
N VAL A 174 15.29 3.54 11.56
CA VAL A 174 14.29 4.44 10.96
C VAL A 174 14.78 5.09 9.66
N PRO A 175 16.01 5.65 9.58
CA PRO A 175 16.49 6.31 8.36
C PRO A 175 16.58 5.38 7.14
N GLU A 176 16.89 4.10 7.33
CA GLU A 176 16.93 3.13 6.22
C GLU A 176 15.53 2.84 5.67
N ILE A 177 14.53 2.77 6.55
CA ILE A 177 13.14 2.49 6.17
C ILE A 177 12.54 3.67 5.39
N LEU A 178 12.83 4.89 5.82
CA LEU A 178 12.31 6.11 5.19
C LEU A 178 12.89 6.39 3.80
N ARG A 179 14.07 5.85 3.49
CA ARG A 179 14.72 6.03 2.17
C ARG A 179 14.09 5.22 1.06
N ILE A 180 13.29 4.21 1.39
CA ILE A 180 12.72 3.29 0.41
C ILE A 180 11.66 4.02 -0.41
N THR A 181 11.92 4.15 -1.70
CA THR A 181 10.97 4.78 -2.62
C THR A 181 9.90 3.79 -3.07
N PRO A 182 8.70 4.24 -3.49
CA PRO A 182 7.65 3.40 -4.06
C PRO A 182 8.07 2.53 -5.25
N ASP A 183 9.12 2.94 -5.98
CA ASP A 183 9.61 2.28 -7.19
C ASP A 183 10.17 0.87 -6.94
N PHE A 184 10.47 0.52 -5.68
CA PHE A 184 10.84 -0.85 -5.32
C PHE A 184 9.76 -1.88 -5.72
N ALA A 185 8.49 -1.47 -5.81
CA ALA A 185 7.39 -2.31 -6.27
C ALA A 185 7.53 -2.70 -7.75
N VAL A 186 8.18 -1.85 -8.56
CA VAL A 186 8.54 -2.15 -9.95
C VAL A 186 9.69 -3.17 -9.96
N LEU A 187 10.71 -2.96 -9.12
CA LEU A 187 11.86 -3.87 -9.00
C LEU A 187 11.46 -5.28 -8.58
N LEU A 188 10.46 -5.42 -7.70
CA LEU A 188 9.90 -6.72 -7.31
C LEU A 188 9.32 -7.51 -8.51
N GLY A 189 9.01 -6.86 -9.64
CA GLY A 189 8.48 -7.51 -10.82
C GLY A 189 7.13 -8.19 -10.58
N LEU A 190 6.35 -7.67 -9.63
CA LEU A 190 5.03 -8.19 -9.23
C LEU A 190 3.88 -7.52 -9.99
N GLN A 191 4.12 -6.41 -10.67
CA GLN A 191 3.09 -5.60 -11.36
C GLN A 191 2.25 -6.42 -12.34
N GLN A 192 2.88 -7.32 -13.11
CA GLN A 192 2.17 -8.18 -14.06
C GLN A 192 1.32 -9.27 -13.41
N SER A 193 1.57 -9.58 -12.13
CA SER A 193 0.94 -10.67 -11.39
C SER A 193 -0.12 -10.18 -10.39
N LEU A 194 -0.13 -8.88 -10.08
CA LEU A 194 -1.04 -8.27 -9.12
C LEU A 194 -2.08 -7.42 -9.84
N SER A 195 -3.28 -7.32 -9.27
CA SER A 195 -4.25 -6.33 -9.74
C SER A 195 -3.82 -4.92 -9.32
N PRO A 196 -4.24 -3.86 -10.02
CA PRO A 196 -3.90 -2.48 -9.65
C PRO A 196 -4.23 -2.14 -8.19
N SER A 197 -5.38 -2.59 -7.69
CA SER A 197 -5.77 -2.41 -6.29
C SER A 197 -4.80 -3.05 -5.28
N ARG A 198 -4.18 -4.19 -5.62
CA ARG A 198 -3.19 -4.86 -4.75
C ARG A 198 -1.86 -4.13 -4.77
N ASN A 199 -1.48 -3.57 -5.91
CA ASN A 199 -0.30 -2.72 -5.99
C ASN A 199 -0.47 -1.46 -5.13
N ASN A 200 -1.64 -0.82 -5.21
CA ASN A 200 -1.95 0.34 -4.36
C ASN A 200 -1.98 -0.04 -2.87
N GLY A 201 -2.50 -1.23 -2.54
CA GLY A 201 -2.40 -1.78 -1.19
C GLY A 201 -0.96 -1.94 -0.70
N LEU A 202 -0.05 -2.42 -1.55
CA LEU A 202 1.39 -2.53 -1.23
C LEU A 202 2.01 -1.18 -0.89
N LEU A 203 1.72 -0.15 -1.70
CA LEU A 203 2.24 1.20 -1.47
C LEU A 203 1.66 1.82 -0.20
N ASN A 204 0.37 1.63 0.08
CA ASN A 204 -0.26 2.11 1.32
C ASN A 204 0.33 1.41 2.56
N MET A 205 0.65 0.12 2.47
CA MET A 205 1.35 -0.61 3.54
C MET A 205 2.73 -0.01 3.81
N LEU A 206 3.52 0.25 2.76
CA LEU A 206 4.85 0.88 2.90
C LEU A 206 4.73 2.27 3.54
N LYS A 207 3.82 3.12 3.05
CA LYS A 207 3.58 4.47 3.59
C LYS A 207 3.22 4.42 5.08
N LEU A 208 2.34 3.50 5.49
CA LEU A 208 1.98 3.34 6.91
C LEU A 208 3.19 2.87 7.74
N MET A 209 3.99 1.93 7.24
CA MET A 209 5.20 1.46 7.90
C MET A 209 6.20 2.60 8.14
N GLN A 210 6.48 3.39 7.10
CA GLN A 210 7.35 4.57 7.18
C GLN A 210 6.83 5.60 8.20
N LYS A 211 5.53 5.91 8.15
CA LYS A 211 4.88 6.80 9.12
C LYS A 211 5.04 6.28 10.56
N LYS A 212 4.89 4.98 10.79
CA LYS A 212 5.03 4.37 12.12
C LYS A 212 6.48 4.37 12.61
N ALA A 213 7.45 4.08 11.75
CA ALA A 213 8.87 4.19 12.08
C ALA A 213 9.22 5.61 12.55
N LEU A 214 8.76 6.63 11.81
CA LEU A 214 8.99 8.02 12.19
C LEU A 214 8.35 8.38 13.54
N HIS A 215 7.11 7.93 13.78
CA HIS A 215 6.42 8.21 15.04
C HIS A 215 7.11 7.55 16.25
N LEU A 216 7.70 6.36 16.07
CA LEU A 216 8.49 5.73 17.12
C LEU A 216 9.71 6.58 17.51
N GLU A 217 10.38 7.20 16.54
CA GLU A 217 11.52 8.09 16.80
C GLU A 217 11.10 9.31 17.61
N VAL A 218 10.06 10.03 17.17
CA VAL A 218 9.56 11.25 17.85
C VAL A 218 9.12 10.94 19.28
N LYS A 219 8.37 9.85 19.48
CA LYS A 219 7.92 9.45 20.82
C LYS A 219 9.09 9.06 21.74
N GLY A 220 10.13 8.44 21.18
CA GLY A 220 11.33 8.09 21.93
C GLY A 220 12.12 9.32 22.43
N GLU A 221 12.02 10.46 21.74
CA GLU A 221 12.61 11.74 22.16
C GLU A 221 11.80 12.41 23.28
N GLU A 222 10.47 12.34 23.25
CA GLU A 222 9.60 12.86 24.31
C GLU A 222 9.75 12.10 25.64
N ASP A 223 9.93 10.77 25.58
CA ASP A 223 10.18 9.92 26.75
C ASP A 223 11.59 10.10 27.34
N SER A 224 12.54 10.67 26.57
CA SER A 224 13.90 11.01 27.03
C SER A 224 14.09 12.49 27.43
N SER A 225 13.12 13.35 27.10
CA SER A 225 13.06 14.77 27.48
C SER A 225 12.26 15.02 28.77
N SER A 226 11.55 14.04 29.32
CA SER A 226 10.65 14.20 30.47
C SER A 226 11.23 13.66 31.79
N GLY A 227 12.54 13.86 31.97
CA GLY A 227 13.30 13.44 33.15
C GLY A 227 13.85 14.60 33.98
N GLU A 228 13.05 15.60 34.34
CA GLU A 228 13.32 16.47 35.49
C GLU A 228 12.04 17.11 36.02
N SER A 229 11.70 16.77 37.27
CA SER A 229 10.57 17.25 38.05
C SER A 229 10.79 18.66 38.58
N SER A 230 9.77 19.52 38.56
CA SER A 230 9.16 20.07 39.79
C SER A 230 7.98 21.01 39.49
N GLU A 231 7.05 20.98 40.45
CA GLU A 231 5.73 21.60 40.52
C GLU A 231 5.69 23.12 40.26
N SER A 232 4.60 23.61 39.65
CA SER A 232 3.66 24.51 40.36
C SER A 232 2.46 24.91 39.47
N SER A 233 1.28 24.47 39.91
CA SER A 233 0.01 25.20 40.04
C SER A 233 -0.54 26.11 38.91
N PHE A 234 -1.76 25.76 38.44
CA PHE A 234 -3.01 26.56 38.52
C PHE A 234 -2.97 27.97 37.84
N VAL A 235 -3.75 28.33 36.80
CA VAL A 235 -5.22 28.54 36.74
C VAL A 235 -5.65 28.84 35.29
N SER A 236 -6.92 28.52 35.01
CA SER A 236 -7.81 28.77 33.86
C SER A 236 -7.99 30.23 33.34
N ILE A 237 -8.19 30.38 32.00
CA ILE A 237 -9.26 31.10 31.22
C ILE A 237 -9.47 32.63 31.47
N PRO A 238 -9.96 33.55 30.56
CA PRO A 238 -10.60 33.42 29.22
C PRO A 238 -10.15 34.42 28.11
N GLU A 239 -10.80 34.24 26.94
CA GLU A 239 -11.05 35.14 25.80
C GLU A 239 -11.31 36.64 26.13
N THR A 240 -10.95 37.54 25.20
CA THR A 240 -11.75 38.73 24.83
C THR A 240 -11.48 39.19 23.39
N LYS A 241 -12.54 39.70 22.76
CA LYS A 241 -12.67 40.35 21.45
C LYS A 241 -12.18 41.82 21.47
N ASP A 242 -12.19 42.41 20.27
CA ASP A 242 -12.38 43.84 19.90
C ASP A 242 -11.23 44.33 18.98
N GLU A 243 -11.42 44.44 17.67
CA GLU A 243 -12.05 45.52 16.88
C GLU A 243 -11.29 46.86 16.84
N ALA A 244 -11.20 47.40 15.61
CA ALA A 244 -11.00 48.80 15.21
C ALA A 244 -9.58 49.39 15.02
N ASN A 245 -9.28 49.61 13.73
CA ASN A 245 -9.03 50.92 13.10
C ASN A 245 -7.63 51.57 13.17
N VAL A 246 -6.93 51.64 12.02
CA VAL A 246 -5.91 52.66 11.65
C VAL A 246 -5.91 52.84 10.11
N PRO A 247 -5.69 54.06 9.55
CA PRO A 247 -6.33 54.54 8.31
C PRO A 247 -5.46 54.59 7.04
N GLU A 248 -6.12 54.98 5.94
CA GLU A 248 -5.63 55.39 4.61
C GLU A 248 -4.42 56.34 4.61
N VAL A 249 -3.52 56.15 3.64
CA VAL A 249 -2.83 57.23 2.92
C VAL A 249 -2.56 56.78 1.47
N ASP A 250 -3.20 57.46 0.53
CA ASP A 250 -2.98 57.44 -0.91
C ASP A 250 -1.59 57.98 -1.29
N LEU A 251 -1.00 57.43 -2.36
CA LEU A 251 -0.14 58.18 -3.28
C LEU A 251 -0.02 57.46 -4.62
N GLU A 252 -0.79 57.95 -5.59
CA GLU A 252 -0.68 57.65 -7.01
C GLU A 252 0.59 58.26 -7.63
N SER A 253 1.25 57.51 -8.52
CA SER A 253 1.92 58.06 -9.70
C SER A 253 2.16 56.96 -10.76
N LYS A 254 1.39 57.03 -11.86
CA LYS A 254 1.59 56.41 -13.19
C LYS A 254 2.56 57.28 -14.04
N PRO A 255 2.88 56.98 -15.33
CA PRO A 255 2.82 55.75 -16.15
C PRO A 255 4.19 55.47 -16.86
N ASP A 256 4.45 54.43 -17.68
CA ASP A 256 4.07 54.25 -19.09
C ASP A 256 4.77 53.01 -19.74
N LEU A 257 4.20 52.54 -20.88
CA LEU A 257 4.74 51.71 -21.99
C LEU A 257 4.53 50.18 -21.95
N VAL A 258 3.45 49.64 -22.56
CA VAL A 258 3.27 48.99 -23.92
C VAL A 258 4.00 47.64 -24.09
N GLU A 259 3.48 46.52 -24.63
CA GLU A 259 2.55 46.18 -25.74
C GLU A 259 1.82 44.85 -25.41
N ASP A 260 0.50 44.71 -25.60
CA ASP A 260 -0.23 44.13 -26.75
C ASP A 260 0.07 42.65 -27.09
N LEU A 261 -0.94 41.77 -26.87
CA LEU A 261 -1.57 40.93 -27.89
C LEU A 261 -2.40 39.79 -27.24
N GLY A 262 -3.67 39.67 -27.64
CA GLY A 262 -4.38 38.38 -27.70
C GLY A 262 -5.54 38.19 -26.72
N THR A 263 -6.70 38.74 -27.07
CA THR A 263 -8.00 38.39 -26.48
C THR A 263 -8.47 37.03 -27.01
N GLU A 264 -8.79 36.08 -26.14
CA GLU A 264 -9.89 35.13 -26.39
C GLU A 264 -10.79 35.05 -25.16
N LYS A 265 -12.07 35.28 -25.41
CA LYS A 265 -13.17 35.29 -24.44
C LYS A 265 -13.49 33.85 -24.04
N ILE A 266 -13.61 33.59 -22.74
CA ILE A 266 -14.43 32.48 -22.25
C ILE A 266 -15.39 33.04 -21.19
N ASP A 267 -16.64 32.69 -21.41
CA ASP A 267 -17.87 33.13 -20.76
C ASP A 267 -17.91 32.74 -19.28
N ASP A 268 -18.33 33.68 -18.44
CA ASP A 268 -18.51 33.51 -17.01
C ASP A 268 -19.80 32.73 -16.73
N SER A 269 -19.69 31.62 -15.99
CA SER A 269 -20.79 31.08 -15.19
C SER A 269 -20.21 30.34 -13.99
N GLU A 270 -20.20 31.05 -12.86
CA GLU A 270 -19.81 30.57 -11.54
C GLU A 270 -20.71 29.44 -11.03
N SER A 271 -20.10 28.35 -10.58
CA SER A 271 -20.62 27.53 -9.48
C SER A 271 -19.45 27.18 -8.57
N GLY A 272 -19.48 27.74 -7.37
CA GLY A 272 -18.40 27.68 -6.40
C GLY A 272 -18.10 26.25 -5.95
N SER A 273 -16.94 25.76 -6.37
CA SER A 273 -16.17 24.75 -5.65
C SER A 273 -14.74 25.25 -5.56
N ASN A 274 -14.04 24.94 -4.48
CA ASN A 274 -12.64 25.32 -4.33
C ASN A 274 -11.82 24.50 -5.34
N VAL A 275 -11.74 24.98 -6.58
CA VAL A 275 -11.11 24.25 -7.69
C VAL A 275 -9.60 24.35 -7.50
N VAL A 276 -9.04 23.39 -6.78
CA VAL A 276 -7.62 23.02 -6.94
C VAL A 276 -7.41 22.79 -8.44
N ALA A 277 -6.45 23.50 -9.04
CA ALA A 277 -6.20 23.46 -10.48
C ALA A 277 -5.81 22.03 -10.91
N LEU A 278 -6.79 21.25 -11.36
CA LEU A 278 -6.58 19.95 -11.98
C LEU A 278 -6.09 20.16 -13.41
N GLY A 279 -5.11 19.35 -13.83
CA GLY A 279 -4.66 19.27 -15.22
C GLY A 279 -5.64 18.47 -16.08
N SER A 280 -5.21 18.19 -17.32
CA SER A 280 -6.09 17.58 -18.33
C SER A 280 -6.58 16.19 -17.92
N ARG A 281 -5.76 15.39 -17.24
CA ARG A 281 -6.12 14.06 -16.74
C ARG A 281 -7.05 14.17 -15.54
N GLY A 282 -6.74 15.05 -14.58
CA GLY A 282 -7.59 15.28 -13.41
C GLY A 282 -9.02 15.68 -13.81
N MET A 283 -9.16 16.52 -14.83
CA MET A 283 -10.46 16.91 -15.39
C MET A 283 -11.20 15.73 -16.03
N ARG A 284 -10.53 14.89 -16.84
CA ARG A 284 -11.16 13.68 -17.42
C ARG A 284 -11.60 12.69 -16.34
N ILE A 285 -10.80 12.51 -15.28
CA ILE A 285 -11.16 11.67 -14.14
C ILE A 285 -12.42 12.22 -13.47
N ARG A 286 -12.45 13.52 -13.15
CA ARG A 286 -13.60 14.18 -12.54
C ARG A 286 -14.86 13.99 -13.40
N GLU A 287 -14.81 14.38 -14.67
CA GLU A 287 -15.96 14.32 -15.59
C GLU A 287 -16.51 12.89 -15.71
N LYS A 288 -15.63 11.89 -15.85
CA LYS A 288 -16.04 10.48 -15.98
C LYS A 288 -16.70 9.98 -14.70
N LEU A 289 -16.21 10.37 -13.53
CA LEU A 289 -16.79 9.96 -12.24
C LEU A 289 -18.10 10.69 -11.96
N GLU A 290 -18.20 11.99 -12.26
CA GLU A 290 -19.44 12.77 -12.13
C GLU A 290 -20.55 12.16 -12.99
N LYS A 291 -20.24 11.89 -14.25
CA LYS A 291 -21.19 11.34 -15.21
C LYS A 291 -21.71 9.95 -14.85
N GLU A 292 -20.83 9.05 -14.43
CA GLU A 292 -21.16 7.63 -14.27
C GLU A 292 -21.62 7.28 -12.86
N LEU A 293 -21.26 8.07 -11.84
CA LEU A 293 -21.60 7.80 -10.45
C LEU A 293 -22.60 8.79 -9.83
N ASP A 294 -22.91 9.91 -10.49
CA ASP A 294 -23.80 10.96 -9.97
C ASP A 294 -23.56 11.26 -8.47
N PRO A 295 -22.32 11.66 -8.10
CA PRO A 295 -21.93 11.78 -6.70
C PRO A 295 -22.54 13.02 -6.04
N VAL A 296 -22.96 12.85 -4.78
CA VAL A 296 -23.36 13.96 -3.90
C VAL A 296 -22.15 14.79 -3.47
N GLU A 297 -20.98 14.15 -3.36
CA GLU A 297 -19.70 14.79 -3.04
C GLU A 297 -18.59 14.12 -3.86
N LEU A 298 -17.78 14.91 -4.56
CA LEU A 298 -16.62 14.43 -5.30
C LEU A 298 -15.42 15.36 -5.07
N GLU A 299 -14.37 14.80 -4.48
CA GLU A 299 -13.07 15.45 -4.41
C GLU A 299 -12.06 14.63 -5.23
N VAL A 300 -11.39 15.32 -6.15
CA VAL A 300 -10.29 14.79 -6.95
C VAL A 300 -9.09 15.68 -6.64
N GLU A 301 -8.05 15.10 -6.08
CA GLU A 301 -6.82 15.80 -5.71
C GLU A 301 -5.64 15.15 -6.45
N ASP A 302 -4.92 15.96 -7.22
CA ASP A 302 -3.65 15.54 -7.80
C ASP A 302 -2.54 15.62 -6.74
N VAL A 303 -1.94 14.47 -6.43
CA VAL A 303 -0.81 14.36 -5.49
C VAL A 303 0.49 13.96 -6.20
N SER A 304 0.55 14.13 -7.53
CA SER A 304 1.72 13.82 -8.35
C SER A 304 2.95 14.64 -7.94
N TYR A 305 2.75 15.86 -7.44
CA TYR A 305 3.82 16.73 -6.94
C TYR A 305 4.56 16.15 -5.73
N GLN A 306 3.91 15.34 -4.90
CA GLN A 306 4.56 14.63 -3.78
C GLN A 306 5.60 13.62 -4.28
N HIS A 307 5.64 13.38 -5.58
CA HIS A 307 6.55 12.49 -6.28
C HIS A 307 7.32 13.20 -7.43
N ALA A 308 7.15 14.52 -7.62
CA ALA A 308 7.76 15.30 -8.72
C ALA A 308 9.28 15.49 -8.63
N GLY A 309 9.91 15.09 -7.52
CA GLY A 309 11.38 15.05 -7.38
C GLY A 309 12.05 13.84 -8.02
N HIS A 310 11.30 12.89 -8.58
CA HIS A 310 11.82 11.66 -9.18
C HIS A 310 11.70 11.66 -10.71
N ALA A 311 12.74 11.17 -11.40
CA ALA A 311 12.88 11.22 -12.86
C ALA A 311 11.75 10.52 -13.64
N ALA A 312 10.95 9.67 -12.99
CA ALA A 312 9.78 9.00 -13.57
C ALA A 312 8.66 9.95 -14.02
N VAL A 313 8.65 11.20 -13.56
CA VAL A 313 7.64 12.21 -13.95
C VAL A 313 7.92 12.83 -15.33
N ARG A 314 9.16 12.74 -15.86
CA ARG A 314 9.51 13.38 -17.13
C ARG A 314 9.22 12.58 -18.40
N GLY A 315 8.88 11.29 -18.28
CA GLY A 315 8.73 10.40 -19.43
C GLY A 315 7.51 9.47 -19.45
N SER A 316 6.69 9.46 -18.40
CA SER A 316 5.46 8.63 -18.33
C SER A 316 4.25 9.33 -17.76
N ALA A 317 4.42 10.56 -17.25
CA ALA A 317 3.29 11.45 -17.24
C ALA A 317 2.82 11.64 -18.69
N GLY A 318 1.52 11.72 -18.92
CA GLY A 318 1.07 12.39 -20.14
C GLY A 318 1.61 13.82 -20.18
N ASP A 319 1.26 14.60 -21.19
CA ASP A 319 1.74 15.99 -21.33
C ASP A 319 1.55 16.88 -20.08
N ASP A 320 0.79 16.42 -19.08
CA ASP A 320 0.33 17.15 -17.90
C ASP A 320 1.06 16.86 -16.57
N GLY A 321 1.95 15.85 -16.46
CA GLY A 321 2.61 15.53 -15.18
C GLY A 321 1.77 14.70 -14.16
N GLU A 322 0.47 14.55 -14.41
CA GLU A 322 -0.49 13.93 -13.51
C GLU A 322 -0.46 12.40 -13.56
N THR A 323 -0.09 11.77 -12.45
CA THR A 323 0.17 10.32 -12.32
C THR A 323 -0.41 9.69 -11.06
N HIS A 324 -0.74 10.48 -10.04
CA HIS A 324 -1.22 9.99 -8.74
C HIS A 324 -2.39 10.84 -8.24
N PHE A 325 -3.50 10.20 -7.87
CA PHE A 325 -4.68 10.92 -7.37
C PHE A 325 -5.22 10.35 -6.07
N ASN A 326 -5.72 11.26 -5.22
CA ASN A 326 -6.64 10.92 -4.15
C ASN A 326 -8.08 11.22 -4.62
N LEU A 327 -8.96 10.24 -4.43
CA LEU A 327 -10.36 10.33 -4.78
C LEU A 327 -11.21 10.13 -3.53
N ARG A 328 -12.08 11.08 -3.25
CA ARG A 328 -13.16 10.94 -2.27
C ARG A 328 -14.48 11.08 -2.98
N ILE A 329 -15.31 10.04 -2.92
CA ILE A 329 -16.55 9.96 -3.68
C ILE A 329 -17.66 9.52 -2.73
N VAL A 330 -18.71 10.34 -2.65
CA VAL A 330 -19.94 10.02 -1.93
C VAL A 330 -21.06 9.87 -2.96
N SER A 331 -21.62 8.66 -3.10
CA SER A 331 -22.65 8.37 -4.12
C SER A 331 -23.58 7.24 -3.68
N ASP A 332 -24.85 7.35 -4.07
CA ASP A 332 -25.85 6.28 -3.90
C ASP A 332 -25.55 5.04 -4.76
N ALA A 333 -24.73 5.17 -5.82
CA ALA A 333 -24.29 4.04 -6.63
C ALA A 333 -23.57 2.95 -5.82
N PHE A 334 -23.03 3.31 -4.65
CA PHE A 334 -22.33 2.42 -3.74
C PHE A 334 -23.25 1.66 -2.76
N GLN A 335 -24.55 1.96 -2.74
CA GLN A 335 -25.51 1.29 -1.86
C GLN A 335 -25.54 -0.23 -2.10
N GLY A 336 -25.53 -0.98 -0.99
CA GLY A 336 -25.50 -2.45 -0.99
C GLY A 336 -24.22 -3.08 -1.57
N LYS A 337 -23.20 -2.29 -1.95
CA LYS A 337 -21.92 -2.80 -2.45
C LYS A 337 -20.90 -2.85 -1.30
N SER A 338 -20.14 -3.95 -1.24
CA SER A 338 -18.96 -4.02 -0.36
C SER A 338 -17.87 -3.05 -0.84
N LEU A 339 -16.98 -2.65 0.07
CA LEU A 339 -15.83 -1.77 -0.23
C LEU A 339 -15.06 -2.23 -1.48
N VAL A 340 -14.80 -3.53 -1.58
CA VAL A 340 -14.16 -4.16 -2.75
C VAL A 340 -14.89 -3.87 -4.06
N LYS A 341 -16.22 -4.04 -4.06
CA LYS A 341 -17.06 -3.81 -5.25
C LYS A 341 -17.11 -2.33 -5.62
N ARG A 342 -17.15 -1.43 -4.63
CA ARG A 342 -17.10 0.02 -4.86
C ARG A 342 -15.79 0.42 -5.52
N HIS A 343 -14.65 -0.05 -4.99
CA HIS A 343 -13.35 0.24 -5.57
C HIS A 343 -13.24 -0.34 -6.97
N ARG A 344 -13.65 -1.60 -7.18
CA ARG A 344 -13.64 -2.22 -8.51
C ARG A 344 -14.44 -1.41 -9.53
N LEU A 345 -15.62 -0.93 -9.17
CA LEU A 345 -16.42 -0.06 -10.04
C LEU A 345 -15.63 1.17 -10.49
N ILE A 346 -14.95 1.85 -9.56
CA ILE A 346 -14.13 3.04 -9.86
C ILE A 346 -12.92 2.68 -10.74
N TYR A 347 -12.23 1.57 -10.46
CA TYR A 347 -11.13 1.10 -11.31
C TYR A 347 -11.58 0.76 -12.72
N ASP A 348 -12.75 0.14 -12.87
CA ASP A 348 -13.31 -0.23 -14.17
C ASP A 348 -13.66 1.05 -14.98
N LEU A 349 -14.20 2.08 -14.32
CA LEU A 349 -14.44 3.39 -14.93
C LEU A 349 -13.14 4.08 -15.37
N LEU A 350 -12.10 4.05 -14.54
CA LEU A 350 -10.83 4.75 -14.81
C LEU A 350 -9.79 3.90 -15.56
N GLN A 351 -10.20 2.78 -16.15
CA GLN A 351 -9.28 1.83 -16.77
C GLN A 351 -8.45 2.45 -17.92
N ASP A 352 -9.03 3.36 -18.69
CA ASP A 352 -8.34 4.02 -19.81
C ASP A 352 -7.24 4.97 -19.30
N GLU A 353 -7.47 5.67 -18.19
CA GLU A 353 -6.47 6.53 -17.56
C GLU A 353 -5.31 5.71 -17.00
N LEU A 354 -5.61 4.55 -16.38
CA LEU A 354 -4.58 3.62 -15.89
C LEU A 354 -3.71 3.06 -17.03
N LYS A 355 -4.30 2.83 -18.20
CA LYS A 355 -3.54 2.41 -19.39
C LYS A 355 -2.70 3.55 -19.99
N SER A 356 -3.14 4.80 -19.84
CA SER A 356 -2.49 5.98 -20.41
C SER A 356 -1.47 6.65 -19.46
N GLY A 357 -1.12 6.03 -18.33
CA GLY A 357 -0.05 6.51 -17.45
C GLY A 357 -0.48 6.97 -16.05
N LEU A 358 -1.74 6.79 -15.66
CA LEU A 358 -2.14 6.92 -14.26
C LEU A 358 -1.53 5.75 -13.46
N HIS A 359 -0.68 6.04 -12.48
CA HIS A 359 0.12 5.04 -11.78
C HIS A 359 -0.51 4.56 -10.48
N ALA A 360 -1.17 5.43 -9.72
CA ALA A 360 -1.81 5.04 -8.46
C ALA A 360 -3.07 5.86 -8.13
N LEU A 361 -3.99 5.22 -7.40
CA LEU A 361 -5.23 5.80 -6.91
C LEU A 361 -5.41 5.47 -5.43
N SER A 362 -5.58 6.50 -4.60
CA SER A 362 -6.14 6.37 -3.26
C SER A 362 -7.64 6.65 -3.34
N ILE A 363 -8.48 5.75 -2.82
CA ILE A 363 -9.93 5.82 -3.00
C ILE A 363 -10.62 5.74 -1.63
N VAL A 364 -11.49 6.72 -1.38
CA VAL A 364 -12.48 6.72 -0.30
C VAL A 364 -13.87 6.75 -0.96
N ALA A 365 -14.58 5.61 -0.94
CA ALA A 365 -15.88 5.46 -1.58
C ALA A 365 -16.99 5.18 -0.55
N LYS A 366 -17.86 6.17 -0.32
CA LYS A 366 -18.92 6.16 0.70
C LYS A 366 -20.30 6.36 0.12
N THR A 367 -21.32 5.82 0.77
CA THR A 367 -22.72 6.23 0.51
C THR A 367 -23.07 7.49 1.30
N PRO A 368 -24.10 8.27 0.91
CA PRO A 368 -24.55 9.42 1.69
C PRO A 368 -24.90 9.10 3.15
N ALA A 369 -25.30 7.84 3.45
CA ALA A 369 -25.58 7.39 4.81
C ALA A 369 -24.32 7.11 5.68
N GLU A 370 -23.12 7.10 5.09
CA GLU A 370 -21.85 6.79 5.76
C GLU A 370 -20.95 8.03 5.98
N VAL A 371 -21.45 9.22 5.63
CA VAL A 371 -20.73 10.50 5.73
C VAL A 371 -21.16 11.24 6.97
#